data_AF-A0A1W0A2P2-F1
#
_entry.id   AF-A0A1W0A2P2-F1
#
_cell.length_a   1.000
_cell.length_b   1.000
_cell.length_c   1.000
_cell.angle_alpha   90.00
_cell.angle_beta   90.00
_cell.angle_gamma   90.00
#
_symmetry.space_group_name_H-M   'P 1'
#
loop_
_entity.id
_entity.type
_entity.pdbx_description
1 polymer ?
#
loop_
_entity_poly.entity_id
_entity_poly.type
_entity_poly.pdbx_seq_one_letter_code
_entity_poly.pdbx_strand_id
1 'polypeptide(L)'
;MEEPETIALQSQITELNRLLFTTSDEAKRRALEQQILVLEEEQIALRKTLQDEREMKAAARITTVRPASARPRRTTLKPVIEDSEVPSSQLTAELARRHFINVILLQNELVRDVVSPSQDPLHPPTAVLEASMQSQWMSTGMFPQLLKLTMRETVYIASIEVTSALVKQMSVHCSHSRSVVNPEPIVVTLPPPASTQVEKVSHKFKFEGDAIEAIEIRILSGYDHFCFVYHVKVKVDDNVKSN
;
A
#
# COMPACT_ATOMS: atom_id res chain seq x y z
N MET A 1 18.91 22.18 -19.62
CA MET A 1 18.92 23.43 -18.83
C MET A 1 17.50 23.62 -18.34
N GLU A 2 17.26 23.39 -17.06
CA GLU A 2 16.02 23.81 -16.41
C GLU A 2 16.01 25.34 -16.39
N GLU A 3 14.85 25.93 -16.67
CA GLU A 3 14.76 27.38 -16.81
C GLU A 3 14.83 28.06 -15.44
N PRO A 4 15.54 29.18 -15.32
CA PRO A 4 15.81 29.84 -14.04
C PRO A 4 14.54 30.19 -13.27
N GLU A 5 13.44 30.45 -13.97
CA GLU A 5 12.12 30.74 -13.39
C GLU A 5 11.50 29.52 -12.69
N THR A 6 11.62 28.32 -13.27
CA THR A 6 11.11 27.08 -12.64
C THR A 6 11.86 26.74 -11.36
N ILE A 7 13.16 27.05 -11.31
CA ILE A 7 14.03 26.86 -10.15
C ILE A 7 13.70 27.89 -9.06
N ALA A 8 13.46 29.15 -9.45
CA ALA A 8 13.06 30.21 -8.53
C ALA A 8 11.72 29.89 -7.84
N LEU A 9 10.71 29.46 -8.61
CA LEU A 9 9.41 29.03 -8.07
C LEU A 9 9.55 27.83 -7.12
N GLN A 10 10.38 26.84 -7.49
CA GLN A 10 10.64 25.69 -6.63
C GLN A 10 11.31 26.08 -5.31
N SER A 11 12.25 27.02 -5.34
CA SER A 11 12.91 27.55 -4.14
C SER A 11 11.90 28.28 -3.24
N GLN A 12 11.03 29.10 -3.82
CA GLN A 12 10.01 29.84 -3.10
C GLN A 12 8.98 28.93 -2.42
N ILE A 13 8.50 27.88 -3.12
CA ILE A 13 7.60 26.87 -2.55
C ILE A 13 8.27 26.15 -1.37
N THR A 14 9.57 25.84 -1.50
CA THR A 14 10.33 25.16 -0.44
C THR A 14 10.45 26.03 0.81
N GLU A 15 10.67 27.33 0.63
CA GLU A 15 10.74 28.31 1.74
C GLU A 15 9.38 28.49 2.43
N LEU A 16 8.29 28.61 1.67
CA LEU A 16 6.95 28.72 2.24
C LEU A 16 6.54 27.46 3.01
N ASN A 17 6.89 26.27 2.50
CA ASN A 17 6.68 25.02 3.24
C ASN A 17 7.45 25.02 4.56
N ARG A 18 8.69 25.51 4.58
CA ARG A 18 9.46 25.64 5.83
C ARG A 18 8.76 26.58 6.82
N LEU A 19 8.22 27.71 6.35
CA LEU A 19 7.45 28.64 7.18
C LEU A 19 6.17 28.02 7.71
N LEU A 20 5.48 27.21 6.90
CA LEU A 20 4.27 26.47 7.26
C LEU A 20 4.50 25.53 8.45
N PHE A 21 5.67 24.87 8.51
CA PHE A 21 6.05 24.01 9.63
C PHE A 21 6.38 24.76 10.92
N THR A 22 6.75 26.05 10.81
CA THR A 22 7.15 26.87 11.97
C THR A 22 6.04 27.78 12.50
N THR A 23 4.95 27.97 11.75
CA THR A 23 3.84 28.82 12.19
C THR A 23 2.87 28.05 13.10
N SER A 24 2.53 28.64 14.25
CA SER A 24 1.49 28.14 15.16
C SER A 24 0.14 28.83 14.98
N ASP A 25 0.11 29.93 14.24
CA ASP A 25 -1.10 30.72 13.97
C ASP A 25 -1.88 30.12 12.78
N GLU A 26 -3.12 29.71 13.04
CA GLU A 26 -3.99 29.03 12.07
C GLU A 26 -4.39 29.93 10.90
N ALA A 27 -4.56 31.23 11.12
CA ALA A 27 -4.90 32.18 10.06
C ALA A 27 -3.72 32.37 9.09
N LYS A 28 -2.51 32.48 9.65
CA LYS A 28 -1.27 32.56 8.84
C LYS A 28 -0.97 31.25 8.13
N ARG A 29 -1.26 30.11 8.76
CA ARG A 29 -1.12 28.79 8.14
C ARG A 29 -1.99 28.65 6.89
N ARG A 30 -3.28 29.02 6.97
CA ARG A 30 -4.18 28.99 5.81
C ARG A 30 -3.73 29.94 4.70
N ALA A 31 -3.22 31.12 5.04
CA ALA A 31 -2.67 32.06 4.06
C ALA A 31 -1.44 31.50 3.34
N LEU A 32 -0.52 30.83 4.07
CA LEU A 32 0.64 30.16 3.49
C LEU A 32 0.25 28.98 2.61
N GLU A 33 -0.73 28.17 3.01
CA GLU A 33 -1.26 27.05 2.21
C GLU A 33 -1.87 27.56 0.89
N GLN A 34 -2.64 28.65 0.92
CA GLN A 34 -3.17 29.29 -0.29
C GLN A 34 -2.07 29.82 -1.21
N GLN A 35 -1.03 30.45 -0.64
CA GLN A 35 0.08 30.98 -1.41
C GLN A 35 0.90 29.88 -2.09
N ILE A 36 1.10 28.74 -1.41
CA ILE A 36 1.78 27.57 -1.98
C ILE A 36 0.98 27.03 -3.17
N LEU A 37 -0.35 26.89 -3.04
CA LEU A 37 -1.20 26.39 -4.11
C LEU A 37 -1.12 27.26 -5.39
N VAL A 38 -1.11 28.59 -5.23
CA VAL A 38 -0.99 29.52 -6.37
C VAL A 38 0.36 29.35 -7.09
N LEU A 39 1.45 29.22 -6.33
CA LEU A 39 2.79 29.05 -6.91
C LEU A 39 2.97 27.66 -7.56
N GLU A 40 2.32 26.63 -7.03
CA GLU A 40 2.29 25.30 -7.65
C GLU A 40 1.54 25.33 -8.99
N GLU A 41 0.40 26.03 -9.06
CA GLU A 41 -0.36 26.22 -10.30
C GLU A 41 0.46 26.99 -11.34
N GLU A 42 1.15 28.06 -10.93
CA GLU A 42 2.04 28.83 -11.79
C GLU A 42 3.22 27.99 -12.32
N GLN A 43 3.83 27.15 -11.47
CA GLN A 43 4.89 26.23 -11.88
C GLN A 43 4.39 25.20 -12.91
N ILE A 44 3.18 24.68 -12.72
CA ILE A 44 2.56 23.73 -13.66
C ILE A 44 2.28 24.41 -15.00
N ALA A 45 1.71 25.62 -15.00
CA ALA A 45 1.44 26.39 -16.20
C ALA A 45 2.73 26.69 -16.98
N LEU A 46 3.79 27.12 -16.29
CA LEU A 46 5.09 27.41 -16.90
C LEU A 46 5.73 26.15 -17.51
N ARG A 47 5.67 25.01 -16.83
CA ARG A 47 6.18 23.74 -17.41
C ARG A 47 5.41 23.33 -18.66
N LYS A 48 4.09 23.58 -18.69
CA LYS A 48 3.25 23.29 -19.84
C LYS A 48 3.60 24.20 -21.04
N THR A 49 3.73 25.51 -20.83
CA THR A 49 4.10 26.43 -21.92
C THR A 49 5.47 26.11 -22.52
N LEU A 50 6.44 25.69 -21.68
CA LEU A 50 7.76 25.27 -22.16
C LEU A 50 7.73 23.98 -22.95
N GLN A 51 6.84 23.05 -22.58
CA GLN A 51 6.63 21.84 -23.35
C GLN A 51 6.01 22.16 -24.71
N ASP A 52 4.97 23.00 -24.73
CA ASP A 52 4.30 23.43 -25.97
C ASP A 52 5.26 24.19 -26.91
N GLU A 53 6.13 25.04 -26.37
CA GLU A 53 7.18 25.72 -27.15
C GLU A 53 8.21 24.75 -27.74
N ARG A 54 8.62 23.72 -26.98
CA ARG A 54 9.55 22.70 -27.47
C ARG A 54 8.93 21.88 -28.59
N GLU A 55 7.66 21.53 -28.46
CA GLU A 55 6.91 20.81 -29.48
C GLU A 55 6.72 21.66 -30.75
N MET A 56 6.40 22.95 -30.61
CA MET A 56 6.32 23.88 -31.74
C MET A 56 7.69 24.08 -32.45
N LYS A 57 8.79 24.23 -31.70
CA LYS A 57 10.14 24.33 -32.27
C LYS A 57 10.58 23.03 -32.97
N ALA A 58 10.16 21.87 -32.47
CA ALA A 58 10.40 20.58 -33.12
C ALA A 58 9.60 20.44 -34.42
N ALA A 59 8.33 20.85 -34.44
CA ALA A 59 7.49 20.86 -35.62
C ALA A 59 7.99 21.84 -36.71
N ALA A 60 8.48 23.01 -36.31
CA ALA A 60 9.05 24.00 -37.24
C ALA A 60 10.36 23.56 -37.90
N ARG A 61 11.13 22.63 -37.28
CA ARG A 61 12.35 22.06 -37.88
C ARG A 61 12.08 21.07 -39.03
N ILE A 62 10.83 20.62 -39.21
CA ILE A 62 10.45 19.65 -40.24
C ILE A 62 10.07 20.33 -41.57
N THR A 63 9.88 21.66 -41.62
CA THR A 63 9.31 22.33 -42.80
C THR A 63 10.32 22.98 -43.75
N THR A 64 11.63 22.74 -43.61
CA THR A 64 12.64 23.30 -44.54
C THR A 64 13.39 22.23 -45.34
N VAL A 65 12.69 21.54 -46.25
CA VAL A 65 13.25 21.03 -47.52
C VAL A 65 12.17 21.13 -48.61
N ARG A 66 12.43 21.92 -49.67
CA ARG A 66 11.55 22.21 -50.83
C ARG A 66 11.56 21.04 -51.87
N PRO A 67 10.97 21.19 -53.09
CA PRO A 67 9.56 21.13 -53.49
C PRO A 67 9.30 20.02 -54.54
N ALA A 68 8.13 19.38 -54.56
CA ALA A 68 7.69 18.64 -55.76
C ALA A 68 6.18 18.37 -55.80
N SER A 69 5.55 18.95 -56.83
CA SER A 69 4.51 18.35 -57.69
C SER A 69 3.24 17.77 -57.06
N ALA A 70 2.12 18.37 -57.46
CA ALA A 70 0.76 18.03 -57.10
C ALA A 70 0.36 16.57 -57.42
N ARG A 71 -0.32 15.94 -56.46
CA ARG A 71 -1.48 15.06 -56.70
C ARG A 71 -2.34 14.96 -55.43
N PRO A 72 -3.64 15.29 -55.48
CA PRO A 72 -4.51 15.17 -54.32
C PRO A 72 -4.85 13.70 -54.09
N ARG A 73 -4.19 13.07 -53.12
CA ARG A 73 -4.64 11.78 -52.59
C ARG A 73 -5.57 12.05 -51.40
N ARG A 74 -6.87 11.81 -51.61
CA ARG A 74 -7.88 11.66 -50.56
C ARG A 74 -7.29 10.84 -49.41
N THR A 75 -7.04 11.47 -48.27
CA THR A 75 -6.82 10.76 -47.02
C THR A 75 -8.19 10.51 -46.40
N THR A 76 -8.60 9.25 -46.36
CA THR A 76 -9.70 8.80 -45.51
C THR A 76 -9.28 9.04 -44.06
N LEU A 77 -9.69 10.17 -43.50
CA LEU A 77 -9.58 10.42 -42.06
C LEU A 77 -10.30 9.27 -41.35
N LYS A 78 -9.54 8.50 -40.55
CA LYS A 78 -10.16 7.62 -39.56
C LYS A 78 -10.92 8.53 -38.58
N PRO A 79 -12.17 8.19 -38.22
CA PRO A 79 -12.92 9.00 -37.27
C PRO A 79 -12.14 9.10 -35.96
N VAL A 80 -12.15 10.30 -35.38
CA VAL A 80 -11.67 10.56 -34.01
C VAL A 80 -12.38 9.56 -33.11
N ILE A 81 -11.60 8.65 -32.54
CA ILE A 81 -12.05 7.77 -31.47
C ILE A 81 -12.23 8.70 -30.29
N GLU A 82 -13.49 8.95 -29.91
CA GLU A 82 -13.84 9.59 -28.65
C GLU A 82 -13.05 8.91 -27.54
N ASP A 83 -12.49 9.71 -26.62
CA ASP A 83 -11.71 9.24 -25.48
C ASP A 83 -12.49 8.15 -24.73
N SER A 84 -12.21 6.89 -25.07
CA SER A 84 -12.64 5.75 -24.30
C SER A 84 -11.90 5.86 -22.98
N GLU A 85 -12.65 6.00 -21.88
CA GLU A 85 -12.14 5.90 -20.52
C GLU A 85 -11.06 4.82 -20.48
N VAL A 86 -9.87 5.22 -20.06
CA VAL A 86 -8.69 4.36 -20.01
C VAL A 86 -9.10 3.07 -19.28
N PRO A 87 -9.06 1.89 -19.94
CA PRO A 87 -9.42 0.65 -19.28
C PRO A 87 -8.51 0.49 -18.06
N SER A 88 -9.07 0.02 -16.95
CA SER A 88 -8.43 -0.06 -15.62
C SER A 88 -7.08 -0.82 -15.63
N SER A 89 -6.80 -1.53 -16.72
CA SER A 89 -5.52 -2.18 -17.04
C SER A 89 -4.38 -1.24 -17.47
N GLN A 90 -4.63 0.04 -17.72
CA GLN A 90 -3.63 1.03 -18.20
C GLN A 90 -3.38 2.19 -17.22
N LEU A 91 -3.86 2.09 -15.98
CA LEU A 91 -3.31 2.90 -14.89
C LEU A 91 -1.81 2.57 -14.77
N THR A 92 -0.96 3.55 -15.07
CA THR A 92 0.47 3.43 -14.84
C THR A 92 0.68 3.03 -13.38
N ALA A 93 1.48 1.98 -13.16
CA ALA A 93 1.78 1.46 -11.83
C ALA A 93 2.19 2.57 -10.84
N GLU A 94 2.77 3.68 -11.31
CA GLU A 94 3.09 4.89 -10.54
C GLU A 94 1.88 5.58 -9.87
N LEU A 95 0.74 5.67 -10.56
CA LEU A 95 -0.48 6.31 -10.06
C LEU A 95 -1.25 5.37 -9.12
N ALA A 96 -1.20 4.07 -9.36
CA ALA A 96 -1.66 3.07 -8.39
C ALA A 96 -0.78 3.08 -7.12
N ARG A 97 0.54 3.19 -7.24
CA ARG A 97 1.50 3.21 -6.11
C ARG A 97 1.30 4.37 -5.13
N ARG A 98 0.81 5.53 -5.57
CA ARG A 98 0.61 6.70 -4.69
C ARG A 98 -0.70 6.69 -3.91
N HIS A 99 -1.68 5.84 -4.27
CA HIS A 99 -2.98 5.79 -3.60
C HIS A 99 -3.35 4.41 -3.07
N PHE A 100 -2.69 3.34 -3.53
CA PHE A 100 -2.88 2.01 -2.99
C PHE A 100 -1.79 1.68 -1.98
N ILE A 101 -2.12 1.83 -0.71
CA ILE A 101 -1.60 0.88 0.28
C ILE A 101 -2.15 -0.48 -0.16
N ASN A 102 -1.32 -1.32 -0.78
CA ASN A 102 -1.68 -2.72 -1.06
C ASN A 102 -1.83 -3.45 0.28
N VAL A 103 -2.98 -3.29 0.93
CA VAL A 103 -3.44 -4.24 1.94
C VAL A 103 -3.79 -5.50 1.16
N ILE A 104 -2.81 -6.36 0.96
CA ILE A 104 -3.06 -7.64 0.36
C ILE A 104 -3.80 -8.45 1.42
N LEU A 105 -5.09 -8.68 1.21
CA LEU A 105 -5.75 -9.82 1.85
C LEU A 105 -4.90 -11.02 1.48
N LEU A 106 -4.40 -11.78 2.47
CA LEU A 106 -3.58 -12.97 2.21
C LEU A 106 -4.39 -13.96 1.38
N GLN A 107 -4.38 -13.78 0.07
CA GLN A 107 -5.00 -14.70 -0.86
C GLN A 107 -4.14 -15.96 -0.86
N ASN A 108 -4.80 -17.08 -1.18
CA ASN A 108 -4.20 -18.41 -1.23
C ASN A 108 -2.94 -18.48 -2.12
N GLU A 109 -2.71 -17.49 -2.98
CA GLU A 109 -1.55 -17.43 -3.88
C GLU A 109 -0.23 -17.04 -3.22
N LEU A 110 -0.24 -16.26 -2.12
CA LEU A 110 1.00 -15.87 -1.43
C LEU A 110 1.39 -16.86 -0.33
N VAL A 111 0.41 -17.59 0.20
CA VAL A 111 0.61 -18.54 1.29
C VAL A 111 0.79 -19.95 0.71
N ARG A 112 1.86 -20.63 1.11
CA ARG A 112 2.12 -22.02 0.76
C ARG A 112 1.31 -22.97 1.62
N ASP A 113 1.34 -22.72 2.93
CA ASP A 113 0.73 -23.62 3.92
C ASP A 113 0.34 -22.85 5.19
N VAL A 114 -0.70 -23.32 5.86
CA VAL A 114 -1.17 -22.84 7.16
C VAL A 114 -1.25 -24.02 8.13
N VAL A 115 -0.34 -24.03 9.10
CA VAL A 115 -0.21 -25.12 10.06
C VAL A 115 -0.67 -24.67 11.43
N SER A 116 -1.52 -25.48 12.05
CA SER A 116 -1.91 -25.34 13.46
C SER A 116 -2.04 -26.72 14.11
N PRO A 117 -1.78 -26.85 15.43
CA PRO A 117 -2.15 -28.03 16.20
C PRO A 117 -3.67 -28.23 16.27
N SER A 118 -4.46 -27.15 16.18
CA SER A 118 -5.92 -27.22 16.14
C SER A 118 -6.40 -27.43 14.70
N GLN A 119 -7.07 -28.55 14.45
CA GLN A 119 -7.50 -29.01 13.12
C GLN A 119 -8.99 -29.40 13.12
N ASP A 120 -9.84 -28.55 13.70
CA ASP A 120 -11.29 -28.75 13.65
C ASP A 120 -11.78 -28.65 12.18
N PRO A 121 -12.44 -29.68 11.62
CA PRO A 121 -12.97 -29.63 10.26
C PRO A 121 -13.98 -28.50 10.00
N LEU A 122 -14.69 -28.04 11.04
CA LEU A 122 -15.63 -26.90 10.94
C LEU A 122 -14.91 -25.55 11.03
N HIS A 123 -13.71 -25.53 11.60
CA HIS A 123 -12.91 -24.34 11.86
C HIS A 123 -11.43 -24.55 11.46
N PRO A 124 -11.16 -24.86 10.18
CA PRO A 124 -9.82 -25.27 9.74
C PRO A 124 -8.83 -24.10 9.81
N PRO A 125 -7.51 -24.35 9.93
CA PRO A 125 -6.50 -23.28 9.97
C PRO A 125 -6.50 -22.39 8.73
N THR A 126 -6.81 -22.94 7.56
CA THR A 126 -6.92 -22.19 6.30
C THR A 126 -8.04 -21.15 6.31
N ALA A 127 -9.01 -21.28 7.22
CA ALA A 127 -10.11 -20.33 7.40
C ALA A 127 -9.64 -18.89 7.61
N VAL A 128 -8.48 -18.71 8.23
CA VAL A 128 -7.89 -17.39 8.55
C VAL A 128 -7.40 -16.60 7.33
N LEU A 129 -7.26 -17.27 6.18
CA LEU A 129 -6.93 -16.62 4.91
C LEU A 129 -8.17 -16.08 4.21
N GLU A 130 -9.34 -16.62 4.54
CA GLU A 130 -10.60 -16.25 3.91
C GLU A 130 -11.18 -15.02 4.61
N ALA A 131 -11.46 -13.95 3.86
CA ALA A 131 -12.04 -12.72 4.39
C ALA A 131 -13.56 -12.82 4.63
N SER A 132 -14.12 -14.02 4.76
CA SER A 132 -15.56 -14.21 4.91
C SER A 132 -15.99 -14.07 6.37
N MET A 133 -17.22 -13.59 6.58
CA MET A 133 -17.76 -13.35 7.93
C MET A 133 -17.99 -14.64 8.73
N GLN A 134 -18.04 -15.79 8.05
CA GLN A 134 -18.40 -17.10 8.61
C GLN A 134 -17.18 -18.02 8.80
N SER A 135 -16.07 -17.73 8.11
CA SER A 135 -14.84 -18.51 8.20
C SER A 135 -14.03 -18.05 9.41
N GLN A 136 -13.71 -18.98 10.31
CA GLN A 136 -12.88 -18.72 11.49
C GLN A 136 -12.11 -19.98 11.86
N TRP A 137 -10.89 -19.81 12.35
CA TRP A 137 -10.16 -20.85 13.05
C TRP A 137 -10.47 -20.78 14.54
N MET A 138 -10.55 -21.94 15.19
CA MET A 138 -10.83 -22.09 16.62
C MET A 138 -9.71 -22.88 17.29
N SER A 139 -9.32 -22.52 18.51
CA SER A 139 -8.36 -23.30 19.30
C SER A 139 -8.95 -24.60 19.88
N THR A 140 -8.10 -25.48 20.41
CA THR A 140 -8.51 -26.74 21.07
C THR A 140 -8.59 -26.67 22.61
N GLY A 141 -8.59 -25.47 23.22
CA GLY A 141 -8.83 -25.33 24.66
C GLY A 141 -7.59 -25.15 25.55
N MET A 142 -6.41 -25.58 25.07
CA MET A 142 -5.14 -25.52 25.81
C MET A 142 -4.21 -24.47 25.23
N PHE A 143 -3.64 -23.58 26.04
CA PHE A 143 -2.67 -22.58 25.58
C PHE A 143 -1.23 -23.00 25.96
N PRO A 144 -0.20 -22.61 25.18
CA PRO A 144 -0.26 -21.76 23.99
C PRO A 144 -0.76 -22.50 22.73
N GLN A 145 -1.37 -21.76 21.82
CA GLN A 145 -1.77 -22.25 20.49
C GLN A 145 -0.93 -21.57 19.43
N LEU A 146 -0.68 -22.28 18.33
CA LEU A 146 0.14 -21.79 17.21
C LEU A 146 -0.65 -21.82 15.92
N LEU A 147 -0.51 -20.75 15.15
CA LEU A 147 -0.94 -20.64 13.76
C LEU A 147 0.26 -20.14 12.95
N LYS A 148 0.82 -21.01 12.12
CA LYS A 148 1.99 -20.71 11.29
C LYS A 148 1.60 -20.62 9.83
N LEU A 149 1.81 -19.46 9.23
CA LEU A 149 1.59 -19.20 7.81
C LEU A 149 2.96 -19.19 7.13
N THR A 150 3.18 -20.12 6.20
CA THR A 150 4.42 -20.19 5.42
C THR A 150 4.16 -19.55 4.06
N MET A 151 5.01 -18.61 3.66
CA MET A 151 4.88 -17.91 2.38
C MET A 151 5.42 -18.78 1.24
N ARG A 152 4.89 -18.63 0.01
CA ARG A 152 5.41 -19.35 -1.17
C ARG A 152 6.79 -18.83 -1.57
N GLU A 153 6.98 -17.52 -1.44
CA GLU A 153 8.19 -16.76 -1.73
C GLU A 153 8.44 -15.78 -0.58
N THR A 154 9.67 -15.26 -0.49
CA THR A 154 10.02 -14.25 0.53
C THR A 154 9.29 -12.94 0.24
N VAL A 155 8.55 -12.43 1.22
CA VAL A 155 7.75 -11.20 1.09
C VAL A 155 8.25 -10.12 2.04
N TYR A 156 8.35 -8.89 1.55
CA TYR A 156 8.62 -7.71 2.35
C TYR A 156 7.33 -7.19 2.97
N ILE A 157 7.20 -7.18 4.29
CA ILE A 157 5.95 -6.75 4.95
C ILE A 157 6.14 -5.45 5.74
N ALA A 158 5.12 -4.58 5.69
CA ALA A 158 5.04 -3.36 6.49
C ALA A 158 4.20 -3.55 7.77
N SER A 159 3.17 -4.39 7.72
CA SER A 159 2.34 -4.67 8.89
C SER A 159 1.51 -5.93 8.77
N ILE A 160 1.25 -6.58 9.91
CA ILE A 160 0.31 -7.70 10.04
C ILE A 160 -0.86 -7.22 10.89
N GLU A 161 -2.08 -7.41 10.43
CA GLU A 161 -3.29 -7.19 11.22
C GLU A 161 -3.96 -8.54 11.50
N VAL A 162 -4.24 -8.82 12.77
CA VAL A 162 -4.92 -10.05 13.20
C VAL A 162 -6.24 -9.68 13.85
N THR A 163 -7.34 -10.18 13.28
CA THR A 163 -8.69 -10.04 13.86
C THR A 163 -9.05 -11.32 14.61
N SER A 164 -9.30 -11.18 15.90
CA SER A 164 -9.51 -12.31 16.82
C SER A 164 -10.61 -12.02 17.84
N ALA A 165 -11.09 -13.05 18.54
CA ALA A 165 -11.98 -12.91 19.69
C ALA A 165 -11.61 -13.88 20.81
N LEU A 166 -11.91 -13.48 22.04
CA LEU A 166 -11.57 -14.21 23.28
C LEU A 166 -10.07 -14.46 23.48
N VAL A 167 -9.21 -13.74 22.75
CA VAL A 167 -7.76 -13.76 22.91
C VAL A 167 -7.37 -12.73 23.97
N LYS A 168 -6.61 -13.16 24.99
CA LYS A 168 -6.08 -12.28 26.03
C LYS A 168 -4.67 -11.82 25.70
N GLN A 169 -3.80 -12.76 25.35
CA GLN A 169 -2.40 -12.46 25.02
C GLN A 169 -2.00 -13.20 23.75
N MET A 170 -1.41 -12.46 22.82
CA MET A 170 -0.97 -12.96 21.52
C MET A 170 0.44 -12.46 21.24
N SER A 171 1.23 -13.25 20.52
CA SER A 171 2.53 -12.84 20.02
C SER A 171 2.66 -13.15 18.54
N VAL A 172 3.25 -12.24 17.78
CA VAL A 172 3.57 -12.46 16.37
C VAL A 172 5.09 -12.51 16.22
N HIS A 173 5.56 -13.55 15.57
CA HIS A 173 6.97 -13.78 15.26
C HIS A 173 7.12 -14.03 13.77
N CYS A 174 8.12 -13.40 13.17
CA CYS A 174 8.40 -13.55 11.74
C CYS A 174 9.75 -14.25 11.58
N SER A 175 9.82 -15.23 10.68
CA SER A 175 11.06 -15.90 10.30
C SER A 175 11.64 -15.25 9.04
N HIS A 176 12.92 -14.94 9.06
CA HIS A 176 13.59 -14.17 8.00
C HIS A 176 14.50 -15.07 7.17
N SER A 177 14.43 -14.97 5.84
CA SER A 177 15.22 -15.83 4.93
C SER A 177 16.74 -15.67 5.08
N ARG A 178 17.21 -14.49 5.52
CA ARG A 178 18.64 -14.13 5.56
C ARG A 178 19.18 -13.90 6.96
N SER A 179 18.37 -14.02 8.01
CA SER A 179 18.85 -13.80 9.38
C SER A 179 19.17 -15.12 10.07
N VAL A 180 20.37 -15.21 10.65
CA VAL A 180 20.77 -16.33 11.52
C VAL A 180 20.03 -16.26 12.87
N VAL A 181 19.50 -15.08 13.22
CA VAL A 181 18.76 -14.81 14.45
C VAL A 181 17.44 -14.13 14.09
N ASN A 182 16.32 -14.83 14.29
CA ASN A 182 15.01 -14.22 14.11
C ASN A 182 14.77 -13.17 15.22
N PRO A 183 14.10 -12.04 14.91
CA PRO A 183 13.81 -11.01 15.89
C PRO A 183 12.90 -11.53 17.00
N GLU A 184 12.96 -10.87 18.16
CA GLU A 184 12.10 -11.23 19.28
C GLU A 184 10.61 -11.11 18.89
N PRO A 185 9.76 -12.02 19.39
CA PRO A 185 8.32 -11.98 19.12
C PRO A 185 7.69 -10.70 19.69
N ILE A 186 6.85 -10.04 18.90
CA ILE A 186 6.07 -8.89 19.37
C ILE A 186 4.87 -9.41 20.14
N VAL A 187 4.84 -9.19 21.45
CA VAL A 187 3.76 -9.64 22.36
C VAL A 187 2.77 -8.50 22.61
N VAL A 188 1.49 -8.82 22.56
CA VAL A 188 0.39 -7.89 22.86
C VAL A 188 -0.61 -8.52 23.82
N THR A 189 -1.16 -7.69 24.71
CA THR A 189 -2.35 -8.01 25.51
C THR A 189 -3.55 -7.28 24.93
N LEU A 190 -4.59 -8.03 24.58
CA LEU A 190 -5.82 -7.49 24.00
C LEU A 190 -6.83 -7.16 25.11
N PRO A 191 -7.69 -6.14 24.93
CA PRO A 191 -8.70 -5.77 25.91
C PRO A 191 -9.71 -6.91 26.13
N PRO A 192 -10.29 -7.04 27.34
CA PRO A 192 -11.37 -7.98 27.58
C PRO A 192 -12.62 -7.59 26.77
N PRO A 193 -13.49 -8.56 26.43
CA PRO A 193 -14.75 -8.27 25.75
C PRO A 193 -15.62 -7.33 26.60
N ALA A 194 -16.18 -6.29 25.98
CA ALA A 194 -16.95 -5.25 26.69
C ALA A 194 -18.35 -5.73 27.13
N SER A 195 -18.84 -6.83 26.55
CA SER A 195 -20.17 -7.39 26.81
C SER A 195 -20.12 -8.92 26.83
N THR A 196 -21.28 -9.56 27.07
CA THR A 196 -21.43 -11.01 26.98
C THR A 196 -21.36 -11.55 25.55
N GLN A 197 -21.31 -10.68 24.53
CA GLN A 197 -21.16 -11.08 23.14
C GLN A 197 -19.69 -11.23 22.75
N VAL A 198 -19.42 -12.16 21.83
CA VAL A 198 -18.08 -12.38 21.26
C VAL A 198 -17.74 -11.21 20.33
N GLU A 199 -17.04 -10.21 20.88
CA GLU A 199 -16.58 -9.04 20.14
C GLU A 199 -15.27 -9.33 19.40
N LYS A 200 -15.19 -8.90 18.14
CA LYS A 200 -13.98 -9.04 17.32
C LYS A 200 -13.04 -7.88 17.59
N VAL A 201 -11.78 -8.19 17.90
CA VAL A 201 -10.72 -7.22 18.13
C VAL A 201 -9.66 -7.38 17.05
N SER A 202 -9.38 -6.31 16.32
CA SER A 202 -8.25 -6.21 15.39
C SER A 202 -7.04 -5.59 16.08
N HIS A 203 -5.89 -6.23 15.98
CA HIS A 203 -4.62 -5.65 16.39
C HIS A 203 -3.62 -5.63 15.23
N LYS A 204 -2.90 -4.50 15.10
CA LYS A 204 -1.97 -4.25 14.00
C LYS A 204 -0.53 -4.20 14.52
N PHE A 205 0.27 -5.16 14.07
CA PHE A 205 1.71 -5.24 14.27
C PHE A 205 2.42 -4.54 13.12
N LYS A 206 3.36 -3.64 13.41
CA LYS A 206 4.16 -2.92 12.41
C LYS A 206 5.54 -3.55 12.30
N PHE A 207 6.06 -3.61 11.07
CA PHE A 207 7.38 -4.13 10.73
C PHE A 207 8.10 -3.13 9.81
N GLU A 208 9.43 -3.16 9.82
CA GLU A 208 10.27 -2.20 9.08
C GLU A 208 10.71 -2.76 7.72
N GLY A 209 9.75 -3.19 6.89
CA GLY A 209 10.04 -3.68 5.54
C GLY A 209 10.89 -4.95 5.56
N ASP A 210 10.54 -5.90 6.41
CA ASP A 210 11.32 -7.11 6.66
C ASP A 210 11.01 -8.22 5.63
N ALA A 211 12.08 -8.87 5.14
CA ALA A 211 12.00 -10.02 4.24
C ALA A 211 11.64 -11.31 5.01
N ILE A 212 10.41 -11.79 4.85
CA ILE A 212 9.84 -12.85 5.69
C ILE A 212 9.43 -14.07 4.87
N GLU A 213 9.72 -15.25 5.40
CA GLU A 213 9.33 -16.55 4.83
C GLU A 213 8.16 -17.19 5.57
N ALA A 214 8.03 -16.91 6.87
CA ALA A 214 6.94 -17.45 7.67
C ALA A 214 6.51 -16.48 8.76
N ILE A 215 5.21 -16.49 9.05
CA ILE A 215 4.56 -15.73 10.11
C ILE A 215 4.03 -16.75 11.13
N GLU A 216 4.48 -16.64 12.38
CA GLU A 216 4.02 -17.43 13.51
C GLU A 216 3.18 -16.55 14.44
N ILE A 217 1.88 -16.82 14.48
CA ILE A 217 0.95 -16.21 15.42
C ILE A 217 0.77 -17.20 16.56
N ARG A 218 1.21 -16.83 17.76
CA ARG A 218 1.02 -17.63 18.98
C ARG A 218 0.00 -16.96 19.89
N ILE A 219 -1.00 -17.72 20.29
CA ILE A 219 -1.97 -17.29 21.30
C ILE A 219 -1.49 -17.85 22.63
N LEU A 220 -1.01 -16.96 23.50
CA LEU A 220 -0.39 -17.33 24.77
C LEU A 220 -1.44 -17.55 25.87
N SER A 221 -2.56 -16.82 25.80
CA SER A 221 -3.72 -17.04 26.68
C SER A 221 -5.01 -16.47 26.08
N GLY A 222 -6.14 -17.06 26.47
CA GLY A 222 -7.49 -16.60 26.15
C GLY A 222 -8.23 -16.03 27.37
N TYR A 223 -9.34 -15.34 27.11
CA TYR A 223 -10.32 -14.96 28.12
C TYR A 223 -11.31 -16.09 28.44
N ASP A 224 -11.35 -17.11 27.59
CA ASP A 224 -12.16 -18.32 27.75
C ASP A 224 -11.28 -19.55 27.43
N HIS A 225 -11.83 -20.76 27.57
CA HIS A 225 -11.21 -22.01 27.18
C HIS A 225 -10.82 -21.99 25.69
N PHE A 226 -11.70 -21.45 24.83
CA PHE A 226 -11.46 -21.37 23.39
C PHE A 226 -11.29 -19.92 22.93
N CYS A 227 -10.58 -19.76 21.83
CA CYS A 227 -10.40 -18.48 21.17
C CYS A 227 -10.56 -18.63 19.66
N PHE A 228 -10.87 -17.51 19.00
CA PHE A 228 -11.15 -17.47 17.58
C PHE A 228 -10.20 -16.52 16.87
N VAL A 229 -9.71 -16.95 15.70
CA VAL A 229 -9.01 -16.08 14.75
C VAL A 229 -9.84 -16.05 13.48
N TYR A 230 -10.33 -14.86 13.12
CA TYR A 230 -11.21 -14.68 11.96
C TYR A 230 -10.40 -14.54 10.69
N HIS A 231 -9.47 -13.58 10.67
CA HIS A 231 -8.64 -13.37 9.50
C HIS A 231 -7.32 -12.69 9.85
N VAL A 232 -6.32 -12.92 9.00
CA VAL A 232 -5.00 -12.30 9.06
C VAL A 232 -4.79 -11.50 7.77
N LYS A 233 -4.49 -10.21 7.91
CA LYS A 233 -4.14 -9.34 6.78
C LYS A 233 -2.67 -9.00 6.83
N VAL A 234 -2.01 -9.05 5.68
CA VAL A 234 -0.59 -8.70 5.56
C VAL A 234 -0.47 -7.56 4.56
N LYS A 235 0.03 -6.43 5.04
CA LYS A 235 0.38 -5.31 4.18
C LYS A 235 1.81 -5.51 3.71
N VAL A 236 2.00 -5.63 2.40
CA VAL A 236 3.32 -5.71 1.77
C VAL A 236 3.95 -4.32 1.70
N ASP A 237 5.27 -4.26 1.85
CA ASP A 237 6.06 -3.05 1.65
C ASP A 237 6.63 -3.01 0.23
N ASP A 238 5.94 -2.32 -0.68
CA ASP A 238 6.36 -2.17 -2.08
C ASP A 238 7.58 -1.25 -2.25
N ASN A 239 8.07 -0.60 -1.18
CA ASN A 239 9.24 0.29 -1.25
C ASN A 239 10.57 -0.46 -1.29
N VAL A 240 10.62 -1.73 -0.86
CA VAL A 240 11.83 -2.54 -0.89
C VAL A 240 11.91 -3.25 -2.23
N LYS A 241 12.48 -2.59 -3.24
CA LYS A 241 12.75 -3.22 -4.53
C LYS A 241 13.68 -4.42 -4.31
N SER A 242 13.20 -5.60 -4.69
CA SER A 242 14.01 -6.80 -4.87
C SER A 242 15.11 -6.48 -5.89
N ASN A 243 16.34 -6.33 -5.42
CA ASN A 243 17.54 -6.31 -6.28
C ASN A 243 17.86 -7.73 -6.75
#